data_AF-A0A147KDM4-F1
#
_entry.id   AF-A0A147KDM4-F1
#
_cell.length_a   1.000
_cell.length_b   1.000
_cell.length_c   1.000
_cell.angle_alpha   90.00
_cell.angle_beta   90.00
_cell.angle_gamma   90.00
#
_symmetry.space_group_name_H-M   'P 1'
#
loop_
_entity.id
_entity.type
_entity.pdbx_description
1 polymer ?
#
loop_
_entity_poly.entity_id
_entity_poly.type
_entity_poly.pdbx_seq_one_letter_code
_entity_poly.pdbx_strand_id
1 'polypeptide(L)'
;MARPSIDFGEHTAAIAALVRARREQLGCGQAEFAQQTPKIPPRLLQDLESGRRSRYSRDLCAKLEFKLGWTRGSIERMAAGGVPSEVNDLISVVRDESQGTETRRYLLGNEELLQRIYIDLQADTADMPEEEARALVEQALETARVQALLVVHEARRRRMSGNGAVR
;
A
#
# COMPACT_ATOMS: atom_id res chain seq x y z
N MET A 1 -23.77 -12.69 -9.92
CA MET A 1 -22.89 -11.95 -10.85
C MET A 1 -21.46 -12.44 -10.69
N ALA A 2 -20.74 -12.73 -11.77
CA ALA A 2 -19.34 -13.15 -11.69
C ALA A 2 -18.47 -12.01 -11.16
N ARG A 3 -17.53 -12.30 -10.25
CA ARG A 3 -16.60 -11.28 -9.75
C ARG A 3 -15.66 -10.87 -10.90
N PRO A 4 -15.45 -9.57 -11.14
CA PRO A 4 -14.54 -9.13 -12.20
C PRO A 4 -13.13 -9.66 -11.93
N SER A 5 -12.51 -10.23 -12.98
CA SER A 5 -11.22 -10.91 -12.93
C SER A 5 -10.26 -10.36 -13.98
N ILE A 6 -8.98 -10.41 -13.67
CA ILE A 6 -7.89 -10.12 -14.60
C ILE A 6 -7.34 -11.46 -15.10
N ASP A 7 -7.18 -11.58 -16.40
CA ASP A 7 -6.50 -12.71 -17.04
C ASP A 7 -5.09 -12.27 -17.43
N PHE A 8 -4.09 -12.98 -16.92
CA PHE A 8 -2.68 -12.68 -17.13
C PHE A 8 -2.19 -13.19 -18.49
N GLY A 9 -2.91 -14.12 -19.13
CA GLY A 9 -2.57 -14.66 -20.45
C GLY A 9 -1.13 -15.16 -20.52
N GLU A 10 -0.41 -14.76 -21.56
CA GLU A 10 1.00 -15.11 -21.78
C GLU A 10 1.97 -14.52 -20.73
N HIS A 11 1.55 -13.48 -20.01
CA HIS A 11 2.37 -12.82 -18.99
C HIS A 11 2.31 -13.51 -17.61
N THR A 12 1.57 -14.62 -17.47
CA THR A 12 1.40 -15.34 -16.20
C THR A 12 2.72 -15.65 -15.51
N ALA A 13 3.71 -16.19 -16.24
CA ALA A 13 5.01 -16.54 -15.67
C ALA A 13 5.82 -15.31 -15.24
N ALA A 14 5.77 -14.23 -16.03
CA ALA A 14 6.46 -12.98 -15.73
C ALA A 14 5.87 -12.28 -14.49
N ILE A 15 4.54 -12.21 -14.41
CA ILE A 15 3.84 -11.65 -13.24
C ILE A 15 4.16 -12.46 -11.98
N ALA A 16 4.11 -13.80 -12.07
CA ALA A 16 4.42 -14.69 -10.95
C ALA A 16 5.84 -14.45 -10.41
N ALA A 17 6.83 -14.34 -11.31
CA ALA A 17 8.22 -14.09 -10.96
C ALA A 17 8.41 -12.71 -10.31
N LEU A 18 7.78 -11.66 -10.84
CA LEU A 18 7.89 -10.30 -10.30
C LEU A 18 7.23 -10.16 -8.93
N VAL A 19 6.06 -10.77 -8.73
CA VAL A 19 5.38 -10.78 -7.42
C VAL A 19 6.26 -11.48 -6.38
N ARG A 20 6.82 -12.65 -6.71
CA ARG A 20 7.73 -13.38 -5.83
C ARG A 20 8.98 -12.56 -5.49
N ALA A 21 9.65 -12.03 -6.52
CA ALA A 21 10.87 -11.24 -6.35
C ALA A 21 10.62 -10.00 -5.47
N ARG A 22 9.50 -9.30 -5.70
CA ARG A 22 9.15 -8.13 -4.89
C ARG A 22 8.83 -8.51 -3.44
N ARG A 23 8.10 -9.60 -3.19
CA ARG A 23 7.88 -10.10 -1.83
C ARG A 23 9.21 -10.42 -1.12
N GLU A 24 10.14 -11.05 -1.81
CA GLU A 24 11.47 -11.38 -1.28
C GLU A 24 12.30 -10.13 -1.00
N GLN A 25 12.22 -9.09 -1.84
CA GLN A 25 12.83 -7.78 -1.59
C GLN A 25 12.28 -7.10 -0.33
N LEU A 26 10.99 -7.30 -0.04
CA LEU A 26 10.36 -6.82 1.20
C LEU A 26 10.77 -7.65 2.43
N GLY A 27 11.54 -8.74 2.25
CA GLY A 27 12.02 -9.60 3.33
C GLY A 27 10.94 -10.51 3.93
N CYS A 28 9.77 -10.63 3.28
CA CYS A 28 8.65 -11.39 3.83
C CYS A 28 8.63 -12.84 3.31
N GLY A 29 8.43 -13.79 4.23
CA GLY A 29 8.10 -15.16 3.85
C GLY A 29 6.70 -15.26 3.24
N GLN A 30 6.42 -16.30 2.45
CA GLN A 30 5.10 -16.44 1.79
C GLN A 30 3.94 -16.55 2.79
N ALA A 31 4.10 -17.30 3.88
CA ALA A 31 3.07 -17.46 4.92
C ALA A 31 2.83 -16.17 5.71
N GLU A 32 3.91 -15.49 6.09
CA GLU A 32 3.86 -14.19 6.76
C GLU A 32 3.18 -13.15 5.86
N PHE A 33 3.64 -13.04 4.62
CA PHE A 33 3.06 -12.14 3.64
C PHE A 33 1.58 -12.44 3.45
N ALA A 34 1.14 -13.70 3.34
CA ALA A 34 -0.28 -14.03 3.22
C ALA A 34 -1.14 -13.54 4.41
N GLN A 35 -0.60 -13.59 5.63
CA GLN A 35 -1.32 -13.25 6.87
C GLN A 35 -1.35 -11.76 7.19
N GLN A 36 -0.41 -10.97 6.69
CA GLN A 36 -0.42 -9.51 6.85
C GLN A 36 -1.70 -8.89 6.29
N THR A 37 -2.18 -7.79 6.88
CA THR A 37 -3.33 -7.04 6.36
C THR A 37 -2.94 -6.29 5.08
N PRO A 38 -3.73 -6.36 3.99
CA PRO A 38 -4.94 -7.18 3.81
C PRO A 38 -4.63 -8.66 3.64
N LYS A 39 -5.40 -9.53 4.29
CA LYS A 39 -5.19 -10.98 4.25
C LYS A 39 -5.42 -11.55 2.85
N ILE A 40 -4.52 -12.43 2.43
CA ILE A 40 -4.59 -13.17 1.16
C ILE A 40 -4.61 -14.66 1.49
N PRO A 41 -5.51 -15.46 0.90
CA PRO A 41 -5.48 -16.91 1.10
C PRO A 41 -4.12 -17.50 0.69
N PRO A 42 -3.39 -18.20 1.58
CA PRO A 42 -2.02 -18.66 1.32
C PRO A 42 -1.90 -19.50 0.03
N ARG A 43 -2.91 -20.34 -0.22
CA ARG A 43 -2.96 -21.19 -1.42
C ARG A 43 -3.10 -20.38 -2.71
N LEU A 44 -3.80 -19.24 -2.69
CA LEU A 44 -3.91 -18.37 -3.86
C LEU A 44 -2.60 -17.62 -4.12
N LEU A 45 -1.92 -17.17 -3.06
CA LEU A 45 -0.59 -16.58 -3.20
C LEU A 45 0.40 -17.61 -3.77
N GLN A 46 0.37 -18.85 -3.29
CA GLN A 46 1.20 -19.93 -3.81
C GLN A 46 0.90 -20.24 -5.28
N ASP A 47 -0.38 -20.38 -5.65
CA ASP A 47 -0.79 -20.63 -7.03
C ASP A 47 -0.33 -19.48 -7.95
N LEU A 48 -0.38 -18.24 -7.47
CA LEU A 48 0.04 -17.05 -8.22
C LEU A 48 1.54 -16.99 -8.39
N GLU A 49 2.32 -17.13 -7.32
CA GLU A 49 3.78 -17.07 -7.39
C GLU A 49 4.38 -18.27 -8.13
N SER A 50 3.63 -19.37 -8.29
CA SER A 50 4.03 -20.51 -9.12
C SER A 50 3.51 -20.43 -10.56
N GLY A 51 2.70 -19.43 -10.90
CA GLY A 51 2.10 -19.29 -12.22
C GLY A 51 1.12 -20.41 -12.59
N ARG A 52 0.57 -21.14 -11.62
CA ARG A 52 -0.33 -22.28 -11.88
C ARG A 52 -1.70 -21.86 -12.41
N ARG A 53 -2.15 -20.65 -12.08
CA ARG A 53 -3.39 -20.08 -12.63
C ARG A 53 -3.04 -18.77 -13.32
N SER A 54 -3.75 -18.46 -14.40
CA SER A 54 -3.60 -17.20 -15.14
C SER A 54 -4.67 -16.17 -14.76
N ARG A 55 -5.75 -16.57 -14.06
CA ARG A 55 -6.90 -15.71 -13.81
C ARG A 55 -7.17 -15.53 -12.32
N TYR A 56 -7.26 -14.26 -11.90
CA TYR A 56 -7.49 -13.88 -10.50
C TYR A 56 -8.52 -12.75 -10.40
N SER A 57 -9.22 -12.64 -9.28
CA SER A 57 -10.19 -11.56 -9.08
C SER A 57 -9.47 -10.21 -8.97
N ARG A 58 -10.11 -9.13 -9.46
CA ARG A 58 -9.59 -7.76 -9.32
C ARG A 58 -9.33 -7.37 -7.87
N ASP A 59 -10.17 -7.85 -6.94
CA ASP A 59 -9.99 -7.64 -5.50
C ASP A 59 -8.69 -8.27 -4.96
N LEU A 60 -8.38 -9.51 -5.37
CA LEU A 60 -7.13 -10.17 -4.96
C LEU A 60 -5.92 -9.45 -5.53
N CYS A 61 -5.99 -9.05 -6.80
CA CYS A 61 -4.94 -8.26 -7.45
C CYS A 61 -4.72 -6.93 -6.74
N ALA A 62 -5.78 -6.20 -6.36
CA ALA A 62 -5.67 -4.96 -5.62
C ALA A 62 -5.00 -5.15 -4.24
N LYS A 63 -5.33 -6.23 -3.53
CA LYS A 63 -4.68 -6.60 -2.26
C LYS A 63 -3.20 -6.90 -2.45
N LEU A 64 -2.83 -7.57 -3.54
CA LEU A 64 -1.42 -7.83 -3.87
C LEU A 64 -0.68 -6.54 -4.18
N GLU A 65 -1.23 -5.70 -5.06
CA GLU A 65 -0.66 -4.39 -5.42
C GLU A 65 -0.37 -3.57 -4.17
N PHE A 66 -1.34 -3.49 -3.25
CA PHE A 66 -1.16 -2.82 -1.97
C PHE A 66 0.04 -3.37 -1.18
N LYS A 67 0.09 -4.69 -0.98
CA LYS A 67 1.14 -5.31 -0.14
C LYS A 67 2.52 -5.28 -0.76
N LEU A 68 2.59 -5.22 -2.09
CA LEU A 68 3.84 -5.12 -2.84
C LEU A 68 4.34 -3.68 -2.96
N GLY A 69 3.54 -2.71 -2.50
CA GLY A 69 3.83 -1.29 -2.65
C GLY A 69 3.71 -0.81 -4.11
N TRP A 70 2.81 -1.42 -4.88
CA TRP A 70 2.54 -1.06 -6.27
C TRP A 70 1.29 -0.20 -6.38
N THR A 71 1.29 0.70 -7.35
CA THR A 71 0.11 1.49 -7.71
C THR A 71 -1.02 0.57 -8.15
N ARG A 72 -2.26 0.89 -7.78
CA ARG A 72 -3.44 0.14 -8.20
C ARG A 72 -3.52 0.03 -9.73
N GLY A 73 -3.86 -1.15 -10.24
CA GLY A 73 -3.90 -1.44 -11.68
C GLY A 73 -2.54 -1.81 -12.28
N SER A 74 -1.47 -1.88 -11.49
CA SER A 74 -0.16 -2.37 -11.96
C SER A 74 -0.25 -3.79 -12.51
N ILE A 75 -0.99 -4.70 -11.89
CA ILE A 75 -1.15 -6.08 -12.36
C ILE A 75 -1.96 -6.12 -13.66
N GLU A 76 -2.99 -5.27 -13.80
CA GLU A 76 -3.75 -5.15 -15.05
C GLU A 76 -2.85 -4.63 -16.19
N ARG A 77 -1.98 -3.65 -15.89
CA ARG A 77 -0.99 -3.16 -16.85
C ARG A 77 0.03 -4.22 -17.25
N MET A 78 0.49 -5.03 -16.30
CA MET A 78 1.40 -6.15 -16.58
C MET A 78 0.72 -7.23 -17.43
N ALA A 79 -0.56 -7.49 -17.21
CA ALA A 79 -1.35 -8.39 -18.04
C ALA A 79 -1.56 -7.86 -19.48
N ALA A 80 -1.33 -6.56 -19.71
CA ALA A 80 -1.26 -5.93 -21.02
C ALA A 80 0.18 -5.76 -21.55
N GLY A 81 1.16 -6.44 -20.95
CA GLY A 81 2.57 -6.40 -21.36
C GLY A 81 3.38 -5.22 -20.83
N GLY A 82 2.80 -4.39 -19.96
CA GLY A 82 3.50 -3.29 -19.31
C GLY A 82 4.28 -3.70 -18.05
N VAL A 83 4.75 -2.70 -17.30
CA VAL A 83 5.51 -2.89 -16.05
C VAL A 83 4.75 -2.34 -14.82
N PRO A 84 4.95 -2.92 -13.63
CA PRO A 84 4.36 -2.38 -12.41
C PRO A 84 4.97 -1.01 -12.09
N SER A 85 4.18 -0.16 -11.44
CA SER A 85 4.67 1.11 -10.89
C SER A 85 4.72 1.00 -9.38
N GLU A 86 5.84 1.34 -8.78
CA GLU A 86 5.94 1.48 -7.33
C GLU A 86 5.23 2.75 -6.87
N VAL A 87 4.62 2.70 -5.70
CA VAL A 87 4.07 3.89 -5.04
C VAL A 87 5.26 4.74 -4.55
N ASN A 88 5.60 5.78 -5.31
CA ASN A 88 6.65 6.75 -4.93
C ASN A 88 6.14 7.89 -4.05
N ASP A 89 4.81 8.04 -3.93
CA ASP A 89 4.18 9.13 -3.18
C ASP A 89 3.32 8.62 -2.03
N LEU A 90 3.40 9.33 -0.90
CA LEU A 90 2.64 9.10 0.34
C LEU A 90 1.11 9.19 0.15
N ILE A 91 0.64 9.63 -1.01
CA ILE A 91 -0.76 9.93 -1.34
C ILE A 91 -1.05 9.43 -2.75
N SER A 92 -2.04 8.55 -2.91
CA SER A 92 -2.61 8.26 -4.23
C SER A 92 -3.85 9.12 -4.42
N VAL A 93 -3.74 10.14 -5.27
CA VAL A 93 -4.89 10.95 -5.69
C VAL A 93 -5.54 10.24 -6.87
N VAL A 94 -6.76 9.74 -6.69
CA VAL A 94 -7.58 9.25 -7.79
C VAL A 94 -8.58 10.35 -8.13
N ARG A 95 -8.44 10.95 -9.32
CA ARG A 95 -9.45 11.81 -9.90
C ARG A 95 -10.42 10.95 -10.70
N ASP A 96 -11.68 10.96 -10.29
CA ASP A 96 -12.76 10.47 -11.13
C ASP A 96 -13.21 11.61 -12.06
N GLU A 97 -12.75 11.56 -13.32
CA GLU A 97 -13.11 12.56 -14.34
C GLU A 97 -14.61 12.57 -14.66
N SER A 98 -15.34 11.51 -14.32
CA SER A 98 -16.78 11.40 -14.60
C SER A 98 -17.66 12.04 -13.53
N GLN A 99 -17.15 12.21 -12.31
CA GLN A 99 -17.92 12.75 -11.17
C GLN A 99 -17.32 14.01 -10.53
N GLY A 100 -16.13 14.44 -10.96
CA GLY A 100 -15.47 15.64 -10.41
C GLY A 100 -15.00 15.48 -8.97
N THR A 101 -15.04 14.26 -8.42
CA THR A 101 -14.70 13.96 -7.03
C THR A 101 -13.23 13.56 -6.93
N GLU A 102 -12.43 14.35 -6.22
CA GLU A 102 -11.03 14.02 -5.91
C GLU A 102 -10.99 13.12 -4.68
N THR A 103 -10.70 11.83 -4.87
CA THR A 103 -10.54 10.90 -3.75
C THR A 103 -9.06 10.75 -3.43
N ARG A 104 -8.60 11.37 -2.33
CA ARG A 104 -7.25 11.21 -1.81
C ARG A 104 -7.18 9.93 -0.98
N ARG A 105 -6.40 8.94 -1.43
CA ARG A 105 -6.24 7.66 -0.75
C ARG A 105 -4.82 7.57 -0.19
N TYR A 106 -4.69 7.60 1.14
CA TYR A 106 -3.43 7.44 1.86
C TYR A 106 -3.06 5.95 1.88
N LEU A 107 -1.92 5.59 1.29
CA LEU A 107 -1.42 4.21 1.22
C LEU A 107 -0.24 4.07 2.18
N LEU A 108 -0.49 3.60 3.39
CA LEU A 108 0.55 3.34 4.38
C LEU A 108 0.31 1.95 4.95
N GLY A 109 1.37 1.14 5.02
CA GLY A 109 1.39 -0.24 5.58
C GLY A 109 1.05 -0.35 7.06
N ASN A 110 0.32 0.63 7.60
CA ASN A 110 -0.26 0.70 8.93
C ASN A 110 -1.62 1.44 8.83
N GLU A 111 -2.45 1.04 7.87
CA GLU A 111 -3.77 1.63 7.60
C GLU A 111 -4.61 1.78 8.87
N GLU A 112 -4.53 0.84 9.82
CA GLU A 112 -5.22 0.95 11.11
C GLU A 112 -4.80 2.18 11.92
N LEU A 113 -3.51 2.54 11.95
CA LEU A 113 -3.06 3.66 12.78
C LEU A 113 -3.48 5.00 12.19
N LEU A 114 -3.38 5.16 10.86
CA LEU A 114 -3.76 6.41 10.20
C LEU A 114 -5.26 6.56 10.09
N GLN A 115 -5.99 5.48 9.83
CA GLN A 115 -7.45 5.50 9.92
C GLN A 115 -7.89 5.81 11.35
N ARG A 116 -7.25 5.24 12.37
CA ARG A 116 -7.56 5.58 13.76
C ARG A 116 -7.30 7.05 14.07
N ILE A 117 -6.13 7.58 13.71
CA ILE A 117 -5.81 9.00 13.89
C ILE A 117 -6.83 9.88 13.16
N TYR A 118 -7.20 9.52 11.93
CA TYR A 118 -8.19 10.27 11.15
C TYR A 118 -9.59 10.21 11.75
N ILE A 119 -10.05 9.02 12.18
CA ILE A 119 -11.36 8.83 12.82
C ILE A 119 -11.42 9.57 14.15
N ASP A 120 -10.38 9.49 14.97
CA ASP A 120 -10.29 10.20 16.25
C ASP A 120 -10.34 11.72 16.02
N LEU A 121 -9.58 12.24 15.05
CA LEU A 121 -9.60 13.66 14.70
C LEU A 121 -10.95 14.11 14.11
N GLN A 122 -11.62 13.28 13.32
CA GLN A 122 -12.96 13.59 12.81
C GLN A 122 -14.02 13.59 13.93
N ALA A 123 -13.91 12.68 14.90
CA ALA A 123 -14.81 12.64 16.04
C ALA A 123 -14.66 13.91 16.91
N ASP A 124 -13.42 14.36 17.12
CA ASP A 124 -13.09 15.55 17.91
C ASP A 124 -13.36 16.87 17.17
N THR A 125 -13.66 16.82 15.87
CA THR A 125 -14.01 18.00 15.04
C THR A 125 -15.42 17.94 14.48
N ALA A 126 -16.25 16.99 14.94
CA ALA A 126 -17.58 16.73 14.39
C ALA A 126 -18.57 17.90 14.57
N ASP A 127 -18.34 18.74 15.56
CA ASP A 127 -19.11 19.92 15.94
C ASP A 127 -18.60 21.22 15.28
N MET A 128 -17.58 21.12 14.43
CA MET A 128 -17.01 22.24 13.68
C MET A 128 -17.55 22.32 12.25
N PRO A 129 -17.55 23.52 11.63
CA PRO A 129 -17.76 23.66 10.19
C PRO A 129 -16.75 22.84 9.39
N GLU A 130 -17.19 22.21 8.30
CA GLU A 130 -16.39 21.24 7.53
C GLU A 130 -15.04 21.81 7.04
N GLU A 131 -15.01 23.07 6.60
CA GLU A 131 -13.76 23.72 6.17
C GLU A 131 -12.79 23.95 7.34
N GLU A 132 -13.32 24.28 8.52
CA GLU A 132 -12.53 24.56 9.71
C GLU A 132 -11.97 23.27 10.33
N ALA A 133 -12.81 22.22 10.40
CA ALA A 133 -12.41 20.86 10.76
C ALA A 133 -11.30 20.35 9.82
N ARG A 134 -11.47 20.54 8.51
CA ARG A 134 -10.49 20.12 7.51
C ARG A 134 -9.14 20.82 7.67
N ALA A 135 -9.13 22.13 7.88
CA ALA A 135 -7.90 22.89 8.10
C ALA A 135 -7.16 22.44 9.36
N LEU A 136 -7.89 22.16 10.44
CA LEU A 136 -7.33 21.65 11.69
C LEU A 136 -6.75 20.24 11.53
N VAL A 137 -7.45 19.34 10.85
CA VAL A 137 -6.96 17.98 10.56
C VAL A 137 -5.68 18.05 9.72
N GLU A 138 -5.63 18.91 8.71
CA GLU A 138 -4.45 19.08 7.85
C GLU A 138 -3.25 19.62 8.64
N GLN A 139 -3.45 20.63 9.48
CA GLN A 139 -2.41 21.17 10.36
C GLN A 139 -1.91 20.13 11.39
N ALA A 140 -2.82 19.33 11.95
CA ALA A 140 -2.47 18.28 12.92
C ALA A 140 -1.62 17.18 12.27
N LEU A 141 -2.00 16.74 11.06
CA LEU A 141 -1.26 15.72 10.32
C LEU A 141 0.14 16.21 9.92
N GLU A 142 0.30 17.47 9.52
CA GLU A 142 1.65 18.00 9.21
C GLU A 142 2.52 18.18 10.45
N THR A 143 1.93 18.53 11.58
CA THR A 143 2.65 18.53 12.86
C THR A 143 3.14 17.13 13.22
N ALA A 144 2.27 16.13 13.10
CA ALA A 144 2.60 14.73 13.35
C ALA A 144 3.71 14.23 12.41
N ARG A 145 3.69 14.63 11.13
CA ARG A 145 4.73 14.30 10.15
C ARG A 145 6.09 14.86 10.57
N VAL A 146 6.15 16.13 10.96
CA VAL A 146 7.41 16.77 11.40
C VAL A 146 7.98 16.05 12.63
N GLN A 147 7.14 15.74 13.62
CA GLN A 147 7.56 15.00 14.81
C GLN A 147 8.05 13.59 14.49
N ALA A 148 7.36 12.88 13.61
CA ALA A 148 7.78 11.54 13.19
C ALA A 148 9.18 11.56 12.52
N LEU A 149 9.43 12.56 11.65
CA LEU A 149 10.75 12.73 11.01
C LEU A 149 11.85 13.01 12.03
N LEU A 150 11.59 13.80 13.07
CA LEU A 150 12.54 14.04 14.15
C LEU A 150 12.90 12.74 14.89
N VAL A 151 11.90 11.93 15.25
CA VAL A 151 12.10 10.62 15.91
C VAL A 151 12.95 9.69 15.04
N VAL A 152 12.67 9.63 13.73
CA VAL A 152 13.45 8.83 12.78
C VAL A 152 14.90 9.33 12.69
N HIS A 153 15.11 10.64 12.61
CA HIS A 153 16.45 11.22 12.57
C HIS A 153 17.25 10.97 13.85
N GLU A 154 16.61 11.04 15.01
CA GLU A 154 17.24 10.65 16.28
C GLU A 154 17.62 9.18 16.32
N ALA A 155 16.71 8.29 15.91
CA ALA A 155 16.98 6.86 15.86
C ALA A 155 18.13 6.51 14.90
N ARG A 156 18.18 7.17 13.73
CA ARG A 156 19.28 7.03 12.76
C ARG A 156 20.61 7.52 13.33
N ARG A 157 20.63 8.69 13.99
CA ARG A 157 21.82 9.22 14.67
C ARG A 157 22.32 8.26 15.75
N ARG A 158 21.44 7.72 16.60
CA ARG A 158 21.80 6.75 17.64
C ARG A 158 22.41 5.47 17.05
N ARG A 159 21.87 4.94 15.94
CA ARG A 159 22.43 3.76 15.25
C ARG A 159 23.81 4.03 14.65
N MET A 160 24.00 5.20 14.03
CA MET A 160 25.31 5.58 13.47
C MET A 160 26.38 5.78 14.56
N SER A 161 26.01 6.34 15.71
CA SER A 161 26.92 6.50 16.84
C SER A 161 27.20 5.17 17.57
N GLY A 162 26.24 4.24 17.62
CA GLY A 162 26.42 2.90 18.20
C GLY A 162 27.34 1.98 17.38
N ASN A 163 27.35 2.10 16.05
CA ASN A 163 28.25 1.34 15.16
C ASN A 163 29.70 1.86 15.13
N GLY A 164 29.98 3.04 15.69
CA GLY A 164 31.32 3.63 15.76
C GLY A 164 32.18 3.18 16.94
N ALA A 165 31.59 2.48 17.92
CA ALA A 165 32.28 2.03 19.14
C ALA A 165 32.80 0.59 19.08
N VAL A 166 32.69 -0.07 17.92
CA VAL A 166 33.29 -1.38 17.65
C VAL A 166 34.48 -1.19 16.70
N ARG A 167 35.59 -0.69 17.24
CA ARG A 167 36.93 -0.81 16.68
C ARG A 167 37.94 -0.94 17.81
#